data_AF-A0A353CCQ8-F1
#
_entry.id   AF-A0A353CCQ8-F1
#
_cell.length_a   1.000
_cell.length_b   1.000
_cell.length_c   1.000
_cell.angle_alpha   90.00
_cell.angle_beta   90.00
_cell.angle_gamma   90.00
#
_symmetry.space_group_name_H-M   'P 1'
#
loop_
_entity.id
_entity.type
_entity.pdbx_description
1 polymer ?
#
loop_
_entity_poly.entity_id
_entity_poly.type
_entity_poly.pdbx_seq_one_letter_code
_entity_poly.pdbx_strand_id
1 'polypeptide(L)'
;YYVILPPDTDIGFSEVRRGYLQFIIDPIILSNSKEIGTIREAVKKLLDERRKTNPSISPDIYLTISRSLVAAIDSKQLERERIEIATAQARQKIAQMKTDDERRAVSRELDEQKRGFVDETALRLSEDYEKGAILVFYFSEQLKGIEDSGFDIAASMREMLLSFDPAKETGRLEQYAAARNRALAAREGRKITGTTAVIENPITSRLIEIQETINAKNYKQAETDLKALLEKNPGEARIYYNIGRVASLSAENIAEDDKQKAKLLEAKVAYENVLRIATVQRIDSALVSLSYVALGKIYEYYNENSYALGIYEAAIKIGDVPGGAFNEAVAAKGRLIKNQ
;
A
#
# COMPACT_ATOMS: atom_id res chain seq x y z
N TYR A 1 -8.35 -8.59 17.91
CA TYR A 1 -7.54 -9.09 16.78
C TYR A 1 -6.07 -8.78 17.07
N TYR A 2 -5.15 -9.74 16.91
CA TYR A 2 -3.70 -9.49 16.95
C TYR A 2 -3.13 -9.86 15.59
N VAL A 3 -2.25 -9.01 15.05
CA VAL A 3 -1.55 -9.23 13.79
C VAL A 3 -0.06 -9.14 14.08
N ILE A 4 0.71 -10.16 13.68
CA ILE A 4 2.17 -10.17 13.78
C ILE A 4 2.73 -9.86 12.40
N LEU A 5 3.54 -8.82 12.30
CA LEU A 5 4.06 -8.33 11.03
C LEU A 5 5.59 -8.36 10.97
N PRO A 6 6.15 -8.93 9.91
CA PRO A 6 7.54 -8.64 9.52
C PRO A 6 7.71 -7.14 9.25
N PRO A 7 8.86 -6.55 9.61
CA PRO A 7 9.11 -5.10 9.47
C PRO A 7 9.06 -4.61 8.02
N ASP A 8 9.26 -5.49 7.04
CA ASP A 8 9.30 -5.15 5.61
C ASP A 8 7.93 -5.30 4.92
N THR A 9 6.87 -5.59 5.68
CA THR A 9 5.53 -5.82 5.11
C THR A 9 4.87 -4.50 4.75
N ASP A 10 4.58 -4.32 3.46
CA ASP A 10 3.71 -3.22 3.04
C ASP A 10 2.29 -3.46 3.57
N ILE A 11 1.95 -2.76 4.67
CA ILE A 11 0.64 -2.84 5.31
C ILE A 11 -0.46 -2.43 4.32
N GLY A 12 -0.13 -1.54 3.38
CA GLY A 12 -1.03 -1.10 2.33
C GLY A 12 -1.43 -2.22 1.38
N PHE A 13 -0.61 -3.25 1.16
CA PHE A 13 -0.85 -4.31 0.15
C PHE A 13 -0.88 -5.75 0.71
N SER A 14 -1.00 -5.91 2.03
CA SER A 14 -0.93 -7.22 2.70
C SER A 14 -2.26 -7.66 3.31
N GLU A 15 -2.31 -8.92 3.76
CA GLU A 15 -3.45 -9.50 4.51
C GLU A 15 -3.81 -8.71 5.78
N VAL A 16 -2.90 -7.86 6.27
CA VAL A 16 -3.17 -6.91 7.36
C VAL A 16 -4.29 -5.95 7.02
N ARG A 17 -4.30 -5.43 5.79
CA ARG A 17 -5.34 -4.51 5.33
C ARG A 17 -6.70 -5.18 5.41
N ARG A 18 -6.80 -6.43 4.96
CA ARG A 18 -8.02 -7.23 5.04
C ARG A 18 -8.46 -7.47 6.49
N GLY A 19 -7.52 -7.78 7.39
CA GLY A 19 -7.80 -7.90 8.83
C GLY A 19 -8.25 -6.60 9.50
N TYR A 20 -7.64 -5.47 9.13
CA TYR A 20 -8.04 -4.14 9.60
C TYR A 20 -9.44 -3.74 9.11
N LEU A 21 -9.72 -3.97 7.83
CA LEU A 21 -11.05 -3.76 7.26
C LEU A 21 -12.09 -4.59 8.00
N GLN A 22 -11.81 -5.86 8.28
CA GLN A 22 -12.73 -6.70 9.04
C GLN A 22 -12.99 -6.15 10.46
N PHE A 23 -11.95 -5.70 11.16
CA PHE A 23 -12.09 -5.08 12.48
C PHE A 23 -13.02 -3.84 12.48
N ILE A 24 -12.97 -3.03 11.42
CA ILE A 24 -13.85 -1.85 11.29
C ILE A 24 -15.26 -2.23 10.83
N ILE A 25 -15.39 -3.16 9.89
CA ILE A 25 -16.66 -3.50 9.26
C ILE A 25 -17.54 -4.33 10.19
N ASP A 26 -16.98 -5.25 10.98
CA ASP A 26 -17.76 -6.12 11.86
C ASP A 26 -18.72 -5.33 12.79
N PRO A 27 -18.29 -4.27 13.52
CA PRO A 27 -19.20 -3.43 14.30
C PRO A 27 -20.31 -2.75 13.49
N ILE A 28 -20.00 -2.32 12.26
CA ILE A 28 -20.98 -1.66 11.36
C ILE A 28 -22.05 -2.66 10.92
N ILE A 29 -21.66 -3.90 10.61
CA ILE A 29 -22.61 -4.96 10.27
C ILE A 29 -23.50 -5.29 11.48
N LEU A 30 -22.91 -5.41 12.67
CA LEU A 30 -23.66 -5.73 13.88
C LEU A 30 -24.66 -4.62 14.27
N SER A 31 -24.32 -3.35 14.06
CA SER A 31 -25.22 -2.22 14.35
C SER A 31 -26.44 -2.16 13.40
N ASN A 32 -26.36 -2.81 12.24
CA ASN A 32 -27.43 -2.90 11.23
C ASN A 32 -28.20 -4.25 11.28
N SER A 33 -28.22 -4.93 12.43
CA SER A 33 -28.88 -6.23 12.59
C SER A 33 -30.37 -6.25 12.22
N LYS A 34 -31.10 -5.14 12.39
CA LYS A 34 -32.52 -5.02 12.01
C LYS A 34 -32.70 -5.11 10.51
N GLU A 35 -31.91 -4.35 9.75
CA GLU A 35 -31.91 -4.36 8.29
C GLU A 35 -31.39 -5.69 7.73
N ILE A 36 -30.39 -6.30 8.35
CA ILE A 36 -29.96 -7.66 7.96
C ILE A 36 -31.11 -8.66 8.11
N GLY A 37 -31.97 -8.48 9.11
CA GLY A 37 -33.18 -9.27 9.28
C GLY A 37 -34.12 -9.25 8.08
N THR A 38 -34.18 -8.15 7.32
CA THR A 38 -35.09 -8.02 6.17
C THR A 38 -34.58 -8.76 4.94
N ILE A 39 -33.27 -8.85 4.76
CA ILE A 39 -32.64 -9.56 3.63
C ILE A 39 -32.19 -10.99 3.96
N ARG A 40 -32.33 -11.41 5.22
CA ARG A 40 -31.79 -12.65 5.76
C ARG A 40 -32.11 -13.89 4.92
N GLU A 41 -33.39 -14.10 4.60
CA GLU A 41 -33.82 -15.29 3.86
C GLU A 41 -33.29 -15.30 2.42
N ALA A 42 -33.21 -14.14 1.79
CA ALA A 42 -32.67 -14.00 0.45
C ALA A 42 -31.17 -14.32 0.41
N VAL A 43 -30.39 -13.76 1.35
CA VAL A 43 -28.96 -14.05 1.49
C VAL A 43 -28.73 -15.53 1.82
N LYS A 44 -29.52 -16.09 2.75
CA LYS A 44 -29.45 -17.51 3.11
C LYS A 44 -29.65 -18.42 1.90
N LYS A 45 -30.66 -18.15 1.07
CA LYS A 45 -30.92 -18.95 -0.13
C LYS A 45 -29.72 -18.96 -1.08
N LEU A 46 -29.13 -17.78 -1.35
CA LEU A 46 -27.93 -17.67 -2.19
C LEU A 46 -26.74 -18.42 -1.57
N LEU A 47 -26.57 -18.32 -0.25
CA LEU A 47 -25.49 -18.95 0.49
C LEU A 47 -25.62 -20.48 0.48
N ASP A 48 -26.83 -21.00 0.70
CA ASP A 48 -27.09 -22.43 0.71
C ASP A 48 -26.88 -23.04 -0.69
N GLU A 49 -27.24 -22.36 -1.77
CA GLU A 49 -26.89 -22.80 -3.14
C GLU A 49 -25.37 -22.92 -3.32
N ARG A 50 -24.59 -21.97 -2.80
CA ARG A 50 -23.12 -22.05 -2.86
C ARG A 50 -22.55 -23.16 -1.98
N ARG A 51 -23.15 -23.40 -0.82
CA ARG A 51 -22.76 -24.48 0.09
C ARG A 51 -23.01 -25.88 -0.49
N LYS A 52 -23.93 -26.03 -1.45
CA LYS A 52 -24.06 -27.30 -2.21
C LYS A 52 -22.80 -27.62 -3.01
N THR A 53 -22.11 -26.59 -3.51
CA THR A 53 -20.86 -26.76 -4.28
C THR A 53 -19.65 -26.83 -3.35
N ASN A 54 -19.64 -26.02 -2.29
CA ASN A 54 -18.57 -26.01 -1.30
C ASN A 54 -19.14 -26.04 0.15
N PRO A 55 -19.28 -27.24 0.74
CA PRO A 55 -19.85 -27.38 2.08
C PRO A 55 -19.04 -26.73 3.22
N SER A 56 -17.77 -26.39 3.00
CA SER A 56 -16.93 -25.75 4.01
C SER A 56 -17.25 -24.26 4.23
N ILE A 57 -18.09 -23.67 3.37
CA ILE A 57 -18.54 -22.29 3.53
C ILE A 57 -19.45 -22.19 4.77
N SER A 58 -19.16 -21.20 5.62
CA SER A 58 -19.94 -20.93 6.82
C SER A 58 -21.40 -20.60 6.48
N PRO A 59 -22.39 -21.12 7.22
CA PRO A 59 -23.80 -20.72 7.09
C PRO A 59 -24.12 -19.35 7.72
N ASP A 60 -23.15 -18.72 8.40
CA ASP A 60 -23.36 -17.47 9.13
C ASP A 60 -23.55 -16.30 8.16
N ILE A 61 -24.75 -15.71 8.22
CA ILE A 61 -25.19 -14.60 7.36
C ILE A 61 -24.45 -13.31 7.70
N TYR A 62 -24.21 -13.02 8.98
CA TYR A 62 -23.49 -11.81 9.39
C TYR A 62 -22.04 -11.88 8.92
N LEU A 63 -21.40 -13.03 9.11
CA LEU A 63 -20.06 -13.28 8.63
C LEU A 63 -19.98 -13.20 7.09
N THR A 64 -20.99 -13.73 6.40
CA THR A 64 -21.09 -13.67 4.94
C THR A 64 -21.19 -12.24 4.42
N ILE A 65 -22.05 -11.42 5.03
CA ILE A 65 -22.21 -10.00 4.68
C ILE A 65 -20.91 -9.23 4.97
N SER A 66 -20.33 -9.40 6.16
CA SER A 66 -19.06 -8.75 6.54
C SER A 66 -17.94 -9.11 5.57
N ARG A 67 -17.71 -10.41 5.32
CA ARG A 67 -16.68 -10.88 4.39
C ARG A 67 -16.88 -10.36 2.97
N SER A 68 -18.13 -10.29 2.52
CA SER A 68 -18.48 -9.76 1.19
C SER A 68 -18.13 -8.28 1.06
N LEU A 69 -18.48 -7.48 2.07
CA LEU A 69 -18.16 -6.05 2.06
C LEU A 69 -16.65 -5.82 2.17
N VAL A 70 -15.96 -6.52 3.07
CA VAL A 70 -14.50 -6.45 3.22
C VAL A 70 -13.79 -6.82 1.91
N ALA A 71 -14.19 -7.92 1.27
CA ALA A 71 -13.59 -8.37 0.01
C ALA A 71 -13.83 -7.37 -1.14
N ALA A 72 -15.01 -6.74 -1.18
CA ALA A 72 -15.35 -5.72 -2.17
C ALA A 72 -14.48 -4.46 -1.98
N ILE A 73 -14.39 -3.95 -0.74
CA ILE A 73 -13.56 -2.78 -0.41
C ILE A 73 -12.09 -3.06 -0.73
N ASP A 74 -11.55 -4.18 -0.27
CA ASP A 74 -10.15 -4.57 -0.48
C ASP A 74 -9.81 -4.72 -1.97
N SER A 75 -10.74 -5.26 -2.76
CA SER A 75 -10.56 -5.40 -4.21
C SER A 75 -10.61 -4.03 -4.91
N LYS A 76 -11.54 -3.16 -4.53
CA LYS A 76 -11.68 -1.82 -5.11
C LYS A 76 -10.54 -0.87 -4.75
N GLN A 77 -10.10 -0.91 -3.50
CA GLN A 77 -8.95 -0.14 -3.06
C GLN A 77 -7.70 -0.56 -3.84
N LEU A 78 -7.47 -1.87 -3.99
CA LEU A 78 -6.33 -2.39 -4.73
C LEU A 78 -6.37 -2.01 -6.23
N GLU A 79 -7.54 -2.10 -6.85
CA GLU A 79 -7.76 -1.64 -8.23
C GLU A 79 -7.37 -0.16 -8.39
N ARG A 80 -7.91 0.69 -7.51
CA ARG A 80 -7.67 2.13 -7.51
C ARG A 80 -6.19 2.46 -7.34
N GLU A 81 -5.55 1.93 -6.31
CA GLU A 81 -4.13 2.19 -6.03
C GLU A 81 -3.25 1.84 -7.25
N ARG A 82 -3.52 0.71 -7.91
CA ARG A 82 -2.81 0.32 -9.13
C ARG A 82 -3.07 1.27 -10.30
N ILE A 83 -4.31 1.69 -10.48
CA ILE A 83 -4.69 2.65 -11.52
C ILE A 83 -4.01 4.00 -11.28
N GLU A 84 -3.95 4.48 -10.04
CA GLU A 84 -3.28 5.72 -9.68
C GLU A 84 -1.77 5.65 -9.95
N ILE A 85 -1.11 4.58 -9.52
CA ILE A 85 0.32 4.34 -9.78
C ILE A 85 0.60 4.30 -11.29
N ALA A 86 -0.15 3.48 -12.04
CA ALA A 86 0.02 3.36 -13.48
C ALA A 86 -0.23 4.70 -14.20
N THR A 87 -1.23 5.46 -13.76
CA THR A 87 -1.54 6.79 -14.31
C THR A 87 -0.41 7.78 -14.03
N ALA A 88 0.14 7.79 -12.82
CA ALA A 88 1.28 8.64 -12.47
C ALA A 88 2.52 8.30 -13.30
N GLN A 89 2.83 7.01 -13.45
CA GLN A 89 3.95 6.52 -14.28
C GLN A 89 3.76 6.88 -15.76
N ALA A 90 2.55 6.70 -16.29
CA ALA A 90 2.24 7.06 -17.68
C ALA A 90 2.37 8.57 -17.91
N ARG A 91 1.94 9.41 -16.96
CA ARG A 91 2.12 10.87 -17.03
C ARG A 91 3.59 11.26 -17.08
N GLN A 92 4.44 10.62 -16.25
CA GLN A 92 5.89 10.85 -16.27
C GLN A 92 6.51 10.43 -17.60
N LYS A 93 6.17 9.24 -18.11
CA LYS A 93 6.61 8.77 -19.44
C LYS A 93 6.21 9.76 -20.53
N ILE A 94 4.94 10.18 -20.58
CA ILE A 94 4.41 11.13 -21.58
C ILE A 94 5.18 12.45 -21.57
N ALA A 95 5.53 12.97 -20.39
CA ALA A 95 6.30 14.21 -20.26
C ALA A 95 7.72 14.11 -20.85
N GLN A 96 8.29 12.90 -20.90
CA GLN A 96 9.62 12.64 -21.47
C GLN A 96 9.59 12.32 -22.97
N MET A 97 8.41 12.03 -23.54
CA MET A 97 8.27 11.69 -24.96
C MET A 97 8.32 12.95 -25.84
N LYS A 98 9.01 12.82 -26.98
CA LYS A 98 9.30 13.95 -27.89
C LYS A 98 8.23 14.10 -28.96
N THR A 99 7.56 13.01 -29.33
CA THR A 99 6.58 12.99 -30.42
C THR A 99 5.18 12.70 -29.91
N ASP A 100 4.17 13.19 -30.64
CA ASP A 100 2.77 12.92 -30.30
C ASP A 100 2.40 11.45 -30.50
N ASP A 101 3.05 10.74 -31.41
CA ASP A 101 2.81 9.31 -31.64
C ASP A 101 3.33 8.44 -30.48
N GLU A 102 4.49 8.78 -29.90
CA GLU A 102 5.01 8.15 -28.68
C GLU A 102 4.07 8.41 -27.48
N ARG A 103 3.57 9.64 -27.33
CA ARG A 103 2.61 9.96 -26.25
C ARG A 103 1.32 9.16 -26.39
N ARG A 104 0.79 9.03 -27.62
CA ARG A 104 -0.39 8.19 -27.90
C ARG A 104 -0.13 6.71 -27.65
N ALA A 105 1.08 6.22 -27.91
CA ALA A 105 1.45 4.85 -27.59
C ALA A 105 1.40 4.59 -26.06
N VAL A 106 1.97 5.50 -25.26
CA VAL A 106 1.92 5.40 -23.79
C VAL A 106 0.49 5.49 -23.26
N SER A 107 -0.36 6.34 -23.83
CA SER A 107 -1.79 6.38 -23.44
C SER A 107 -2.51 5.07 -23.74
N ARG A 108 -2.25 4.43 -24.89
CA ARG A 108 -2.82 3.12 -25.22
C ARG A 108 -2.33 2.03 -24.26
N GLU A 109 -1.05 2.02 -23.93
CA GLU A 109 -0.47 1.10 -22.93
C GLU A 109 -1.16 1.27 -21.57
N LEU A 110 -1.39 2.51 -21.14
CA LEU A 110 -2.10 2.80 -19.90
C LEU A 110 -3.55 2.28 -19.92
N ASP A 111 -4.27 2.49 -21.01
CA ASP A 111 -5.65 2.01 -21.14
C ASP A 111 -5.73 0.47 -21.13
N GLU A 112 -4.77 -0.20 -21.74
CA GLU A 112 -4.63 -1.66 -21.69
C GLU A 112 -4.32 -2.14 -20.26
N GLN A 113 -3.40 -1.48 -19.55
CA GLN A 113 -3.09 -1.80 -18.14
C GLN A 113 -4.31 -1.61 -17.24
N LYS A 114 -5.05 -0.51 -17.40
CA LYS A 114 -6.29 -0.26 -16.64
C LYS A 114 -7.32 -1.36 -16.87
N ARG A 115 -7.53 -1.79 -18.12
CA ARG A 115 -8.42 -2.92 -18.43
C ARG A 115 -7.93 -4.22 -17.78
N GLY A 116 -6.62 -4.46 -17.80
CA GLY A 116 -6.02 -5.60 -17.11
C GLY A 116 -6.27 -5.60 -15.60
N PHE A 117 -6.21 -4.43 -14.95
CA PHE A 117 -6.54 -4.33 -13.52
C PHE A 117 -8.01 -4.61 -13.24
N VAL A 118 -8.93 -4.10 -14.07
CA VAL A 118 -10.36 -4.38 -13.94
C VAL A 118 -10.66 -5.88 -14.13
N ASP A 119 -10.01 -6.53 -15.10
CA ASP A 119 -10.14 -7.97 -15.31
C ASP A 119 -9.61 -8.77 -14.10
N GLU A 120 -8.46 -8.37 -13.54
CA GLU A 120 -7.89 -8.97 -12.33
C GLU A 120 -8.80 -8.80 -11.10
N THR A 121 -9.42 -7.63 -10.95
CA THR A 121 -10.43 -7.38 -9.92
C THR A 121 -11.63 -8.32 -10.09
N ALA A 122 -12.15 -8.46 -11.32
CA ALA A 122 -13.25 -9.37 -11.60
C ALA A 122 -12.90 -10.83 -11.23
N LEU A 123 -11.67 -11.26 -11.47
CA LEU A 123 -11.17 -12.56 -11.04
C LEU A 123 -11.16 -12.69 -9.50
N ARG A 124 -10.61 -11.70 -8.79
CA ARG A 124 -10.54 -11.72 -7.32
C ARG A 124 -11.92 -11.73 -6.67
N LEU A 125 -12.85 -10.91 -7.15
CA LEU A 125 -14.24 -10.90 -6.70
C LEU A 125 -14.89 -12.27 -6.91
N SER A 126 -14.60 -12.93 -8.02
CA SER A 126 -15.12 -14.28 -8.31
C SER A 126 -14.54 -15.34 -7.36
N GLU A 127 -13.22 -15.29 -7.10
CA GLU A 127 -12.55 -16.18 -6.15
C GLU A 127 -13.10 -16.00 -4.72
N ASP A 128 -13.32 -14.76 -4.27
CA ASP A 128 -13.90 -14.47 -2.95
C ASP A 128 -15.38 -14.90 -2.89
N TYR A 129 -16.15 -14.70 -3.97
CA TYR A 129 -17.52 -15.18 -4.08
C TYR A 129 -17.62 -16.71 -3.96
N GLU A 130 -16.74 -17.45 -4.66
CA GLU A 130 -16.64 -18.92 -4.58
C GLU A 130 -16.23 -19.42 -3.18
N LYS A 131 -15.56 -18.57 -2.38
CA LYS A 131 -15.22 -18.83 -0.96
C LYS A 131 -16.33 -18.45 0.03
N GLY A 132 -17.50 -18.02 -0.48
CA GLY A 132 -18.68 -17.72 0.33
C GLY A 132 -18.95 -16.23 0.56
N ALA A 133 -18.17 -15.33 -0.04
CA ALA A 133 -18.46 -13.90 -0.04
C ALA A 133 -19.56 -13.56 -1.08
N ILE A 134 -20.76 -14.11 -0.90
CA ILE A 134 -21.79 -14.14 -1.95
C ILE A 134 -22.38 -12.77 -2.33
N LEU A 135 -22.11 -11.71 -1.56
CA LEU A 135 -22.56 -10.34 -1.84
C LEU A 135 -21.42 -9.47 -2.37
N VAL A 136 -20.25 -10.05 -2.67
CA VAL A 136 -19.06 -9.28 -3.03
C VAL A 136 -19.23 -8.47 -4.32
N PHE A 137 -19.98 -9.00 -5.30
CA PHE A 137 -20.31 -8.27 -6.53
C PHE A 137 -21.27 -7.11 -6.25
N TYR A 138 -22.35 -7.37 -5.51
CA TYR A 138 -23.28 -6.34 -5.05
C TYR A 138 -22.56 -5.16 -4.38
N PHE A 139 -21.72 -5.44 -3.37
CA PHE A 139 -20.99 -4.38 -2.68
C PHE A 139 -19.96 -3.69 -3.58
N SER A 140 -19.28 -4.43 -4.46
CA SER A 140 -18.35 -3.83 -5.44
C SER A 140 -19.05 -2.82 -6.37
N GLU A 141 -20.30 -3.09 -6.75
CA GLU A 141 -21.12 -2.17 -7.53
C GLU A 141 -21.57 -0.95 -6.73
N GLN A 142 -22.01 -1.15 -5.49
CA GLN A 142 -22.37 -0.04 -4.58
C GLN A 142 -21.18 0.88 -4.30
N LEU A 143 -19.96 0.34 -4.31
CA LEU A 143 -18.72 1.08 -4.08
C LEU A 143 -18.20 1.82 -5.34
N LYS A 144 -18.86 1.69 -6.49
CA LYS A 144 -18.40 2.31 -7.72
C LYS A 144 -18.72 3.82 -7.75
N GLY A 145 -17.73 4.64 -8.08
CA GLY A 145 -17.87 6.09 -8.24
C GLY A 145 -17.81 6.89 -6.94
N ILE A 146 -17.68 6.21 -5.80
CA ILE A 146 -17.51 6.83 -4.48
C ILE A 146 -16.05 6.78 -4.00
N GLU A 147 -15.17 6.19 -4.81
CA GLU A 147 -13.75 6.05 -4.48
C GLU A 147 -13.05 7.42 -4.26
N ASP A 148 -13.50 8.46 -4.94
CA ASP A 148 -12.82 9.77 -4.97
C ASP A 148 -13.29 10.77 -3.89
N SER A 149 -14.44 10.55 -3.26
CA SER A 149 -15.15 11.61 -2.50
C SER A 149 -15.18 11.45 -0.98
N GLY A 150 -14.47 10.46 -0.41
CA GLY A 150 -14.51 10.20 1.03
C GLY A 150 -15.87 9.64 1.44
N PHE A 151 -16.06 8.33 1.24
CA PHE A 151 -17.34 7.68 1.45
C PHE A 151 -17.52 7.19 2.89
N ASP A 152 -18.62 7.60 3.53
CA ASP A 152 -19.01 7.08 4.84
C ASP A 152 -19.83 5.79 4.70
N ILE A 153 -19.13 4.66 4.85
CA ILE A 153 -19.72 3.32 4.80
C ILE A 153 -20.73 3.13 5.94
N ALA A 154 -20.46 3.67 7.14
CA ALA A 154 -21.34 3.48 8.29
C ALA A 154 -22.69 4.18 8.07
N ALA A 155 -22.67 5.40 7.52
CA ALA A 155 -23.88 6.13 7.18
C ALA A 155 -24.69 5.46 6.05
N SER A 156 -24.00 4.82 5.10
CA SER A 156 -24.62 4.28 3.88
C SER A 156 -25.04 2.81 3.99
N MET A 157 -24.54 2.08 4.98
CA MET A 157 -24.76 0.64 5.12
C MET A 157 -26.26 0.28 5.15
N ARG A 158 -27.06 1.09 5.85
CA ARG A 158 -28.50 0.88 5.96
C ARG A 158 -29.18 0.85 4.59
N GLU A 159 -28.88 1.85 3.76
CA GLU A 159 -29.45 1.96 2.41
C GLU A 159 -28.93 0.86 1.48
N MET A 160 -27.64 0.50 1.59
CA MET A 160 -27.09 -0.64 0.85
C MET A 160 -27.79 -1.96 1.22
N LEU A 161 -28.16 -2.18 2.49
CA LEU A 161 -28.87 -3.40 2.86
C LEU A 161 -30.31 -3.39 2.33
N LEU A 162 -30.99 -2.24 2.42
CA LEU A 162 -32.39 -2.13 2.00
C LEU A 162 -32.60 -2.15 0.48
N SER A 163 -31.59 -1.73 -0.29
CA SER A 163 -31.62 -1.75 -1.77
C SER A 163 -31.16 -3.07 -2.38
N PHE A 164 -30.83 -4.06 -1.56
CA PHE A 164 -30.38 -5.37 -2.02
C PHE A 164 -31.46 -6.11 -2.82
N ASP A 165 -31.10 -6.53 -4.04
CA ASP A 165 -31.94 -7.33 -4.93
C ASP A 165 -31.29 -8.70 -5.20
N PRO A 166 -31.78 -9.79 -4.60
CA PRO A 166 -31.19 -11.12 -4.76
C PRO A 166 -31.32 -11.67 -6.18
N ALA A 167 -32.27 -11.17 -6.99
CA ALA A 167 -32.43 -11.64 -8.36
C ALA A 167 -31.23 -11.24 -9.23
N LYS A 168 -30.62 -10.08 -8.95
CA LYS A 168 -29.43 -9.59 -9.66
C LYS A 168 -28.15 -10.34 -9.31
N GLU A 169 -28.12 -10.96 -8.12
CA GLU A 169 -26.94 -11.73 -7.67
C GLU A 169 -26.91 -13.17 -8.19
N THR A 170 -27.97 -13.60 -8.87
CA THR A 170 -27.96 -14.88 -9.58
C THR A 170 -27.21 -14.73 -10.90
N GLY A 171 -26.27 -15.63 -11.18
CA GLY A 171 -25.53 -15.63 -12.44
C GLY A 171 -24.33 -14.67 -12.53
N ARG A 172 -23.87 -14.11 -11.40
CA ARG A 172 -22.73 -13.17 -11.38
C ARG A 172 -21.44 -13.79 -11.92
N LEU A 173 -21.16 -15.06 -11.63
CA LEU A 173 -19.95 -15.72 -12.13
C LEU A 173 -19.92 -15.80 -13.65
N GLU A 174 -21.08 -16.02 -14.27
CA GLU A 174 -21.28 -16.06 -15.71
C GLU A 174 -21.14 -14.66 -16.33
N GLN A 175 -21.69 -13.63 -15.68
CA GLN A 175 -21.52 -12.23 -16.11
C GLN A 175 -20.05 -11.82 -16.17
N TYR A 176 -19.24 -12.26 -15.21
CA TYR A 176 -17.80 -11.93 -15.14
C TYR A 176 -16.89 -12.95 -15.84
N ALA A 177 -17.42 -14.03 -16.43
CA ALA A 177 -16.63 -15.14 -16.97
C ALA A 177 -15.60 -14.68 -18.02
N ALA A 178 -15.97 -13.76 -18.92
CA ALA A 178 -15.05 -13.25 -19.94
C ALA A 178 -13.86 -12.48 -19.33
N ALA A 179 -14.10 -11.64 -18.32
CA ALA A 179 -13.07 -10.89 -17.62
C ALA A 179 -12.14 -11.82 -16.82
N ARG A 180 -12.73 -12.80 -16.11
CA ARG A 180 -11.97 -13.84 -15.39
C ARG A 180 -11.02 -14.60 -16.32
N ASN A 181 -11.51 -15.02 -17.48
CA ASN A 181 -10.70 -15.78 -18.44
C ASN A 181 -9.52 -14.97 -18.98
N ARG A 182 -9.73 -13.67 -19.27
CA ARG A 182 -8.64 -12.76 -19.66
C ARG A 182 -7.62 -12.59 -18.55
N ALA A 183 -8.05 -12.39 -17.31
CA ALA A 183 -7.15 -12.28 -16.16
C ALA A 183 -6.34 -13.55 -15.90
N LEU A 184 -6.97 -14.72 -15.98
CA LEU A 184 -6.28 -16.01 -15.85
C LEU A 184 -5.24 -16.21 -16.95
N ALA A 185 -5.59 -15.93 -18.22
CA ALA A 185 -4.64 -15.98 -19.32
C ALA A 185 -3.46 -15.01 -19.11
N ALA A 186 -3.73 -13.80 -18.58
CA ALA A 186 -2.69 -12.84 -18.25
C ALA A 186 -1.80 -13.29 -17.07
N ARG A 187 -2.35 -13.99 -16.06
CA ARG A 187 -1.56 -14.60 -14.97
C ARG A 187 -0.67 -15.73 -15.49
N GLU A 188 -1.17 -16.60 -16.35
CA GLU A 188 -0.38 -17.67 -16.97
C GLU A 188 0.71 -17.12 -17.90
N GLY A 189 0.39 -16.10 -18.71
CA GLY A 189 1.39 -15.38 -19.51
C GLY A 189 2.52 -14.80 -18.66
N ARG A 190 2.20 -14.22 -17.49
CA ARG A 190 3.17 -13.72 -16.51
C ARG A 190 4.04 -14.82 -15.90
N LYS A 191 3.49 -16.01 -15.64
CA LYS A 191 4.27 -17.17 -15.16
C LYS A 191 5.27 -17.67 -16.20
N ILE A 192 4.87 -17.70 -17.47
CA ILE A 192 5.72 -18.16 -18.59
C ILE A 192 6.87 -17.17 -18.83
N THR A 193 6.65 -15.87 -18.66
CA THR A 193 7.71 -14.84 -18.72
C THR A 193 8.57 -14.73 -17.46
N GLY A 194 8.42 -15.65 -16.49
CA GLY A 194 9.16 -15.63 -15.22
C GLY A 194 8.79 -14.47 -14.30
N THR A 195 7.68 -13.78 -14.57
CA THR A 195 7.18 -12.65 -13.80
C THR A 195 6.16 -13.16 -12.77
N THR A 196 6.61 -13.99 -11.82
CA THR A 196 5.81 -14.38 -10.66
C THR A 196 5.68 -13.20 -9.70
N ALA A 197 4.85 -12.24 -10.07
CA ALA A 197 4.43 -11.20 -9.16
C ALA A 197 3.31 -11.75 -8.26
N VAL A 198 3.69 -12.21 -7.05
CA VAL A 198 2.98 -11.67 -5.87
C VAL A 198 2.93 -10.17 -6.11
N ILE A 199 1.75 -9.54 -6.07
CA ILE A 199 1.67 -8.11 -6.36
C ILE A 199 2.30 -7.32 -5.21
N GLU A 200 3.62 -7.33 -5.20
CA GLU A 200 4.47 -6.38 -4.53
C GLU A 200 4.59 -5.19 -5.47
N ASN A 201 4.49 -4.00 -4.90
CA ASN A 201 4.87 -2.78 -5.59
C ASN A 201 6.29 -3.00 -6.17
N PRO A 202 6.52 -2.80 -7.49
CA PRO A 202 7.81 -3.10 -8.13
C PRO A 202 8.97 -2.33 -7.49
N ILE A 203 8.68 -1.19 -6.85
CA ILE A 203 9.64 -0.46 -6.03
C ILE A 203 9.96 -1.25 -4.76
N THR A 204 8.97 -1.79 -4.05
CA THR A 204 9.16 -2.61 -2.85
C THR A 204 10.03 -3.82 -3.14
N SER A 205 9.74 -4.60 -4.19
CA SER A 205 10.58 -5.76 -4.54
C SER A 205 12.02 -5.34 -4.85
N ARG A 206 12.20 -4.23 -5.59
CA ARG A 206 13.55 -3.72 -5.87
C ARG A 206 14.26 -3.21 -4.62
N LEU A 207 13.55 -2.59 -3.68
CA LEU A 207 14.12 -2.15 -2.41
C LEU A 207 14.53 -3.32 -1.52
N ILE A 208 13.81 -4.45 -1.57
CA ILE A 208 14.20 -5.69 -0.88
C ILE A 208 15.51 -6.24 -1.45
N GLU A 209 15.62 -6.36 -2.77
CA GLU A 209 16.88 -6.78 -3.44
C GLU A 209 18.06 -5.86 -3.08
N ILE A 210 17.81 -4.55 -3.05
CA ILE A 210 18.81 -3.56 -2.62
C ILE A 210 19.15 -3.76 -1.15
N GLN A 211 18.18 -4.08 -0.29
CA GLN A 211 18.44 -4.33 1.13
C GLN A 211 19.36 -5.54 1.36
N GLU A 212 19.23 -6.59 0.56
CA GLU A 212 20.18 -7.72 0.58
C GLU A 212 21.61 -7.26 0.25
N THR A 213 21.74 -6.35 -0.73
CA THR A 213 23.02 -5.75 -1.11
C THR A 213 23.60 -4.87 0.01
N ILE A 214 22.76 -4.14 0.73
CA ILE A 214 23.14 -3.35 1.91
C ILE A 214 23.59 -4.28 3.04
N ASN A 215 22.86 -5.37 3.31
CA ASN A 215 23.21 -6.36 4.33
C ASN A 215 24.54 -7.05 4.02
N ALA A 216 24.84 -7.27 2.75
CA ALA A 216 26.14 -7.75 2.27
C ALA A 216 27.26 -6.69 2.35
N LYS A 217 26.98 -5.50 2.91
CA LYS A 217 27.89 -4.33 3.01
C LYS A 217 28.40 -3.82 1.66
N ASN A 218 27.74 -4.16 0.56
CA ASN A 218 28.09 -3.68 -0.76
C ASN A 218 27.42 -2.33 -1.03
N TYR A 219 27.82 -1.32 -0.27
CA TYR A 219 27.18 0.00 -0.29
C TYR A 219 27.31 0.71 -1.64
N LYS A 220 28.41 0.50 -2.36
CA LYS A 220 28.62 1.08 -3.69
C LYS A 220 27.60 0.57 -4.71
N GLN A 221 27.32 -0.73 -4.70
CA GLN A 221 26.31 -1.31 -5.57
C GLN A 221 24.91 -0.86 -5.15
N ALA A 222 24.59 -0.92 -3.85
CA ALA A 222 23.30 -0.47 -3.33
C ALA A 222 23.01 1.00 -3.69
N GLU A 223 24.00 1.89 -3.57
CA GLU A 223 23.88 3.29 -3.96
C GLU A 223 23.60 3.45 -5.46
N THR A 224 24.31 2.69 -6.30
CA THR A 224 24.11 2.71 -7.76
C THR A 224 22.70 2.27 -8.12
N ASP A 225 22.23 1.18 -7.52
CA ASP A 225 20.87 0.65 -7.74
C ASP A 225 19.79 1.60 -7.23
N LEU A 226 20.01 2.24 -6.07
CA LEU A 226 19.09 3.23 -5.51
C LEU A 226 18.99 4.49 -6.38
N LYS A 227 20.12 4.99 -6.92
CA LYS A 227 20.12 6.14 -7.84
C LYS A 227 19.38 5.81 -9.13
N ALA A 228 19.63 4.64 -9.71
CA ALA A 228 18.90 4.19 -10.90
C ALA A 228 17.40 3.99 -10.62
N LEU A 229 17.03 3.52 -9.42
CA LEU A 229 15.64 3.40 -9.01
C LEU A 229 14.99 4.77 -8.81
N LEU A 230 15.74 5.75 -8.26
CA LEU A 230 15.27 7.11 -8.06
C LEU A 230 15.01 7.85 -9.36
N GLU A 231 15.87 7.70 -10.37
CA GLU A 231 15.68 8.29 -11.70
C GLU A 231 14.33 7.92 -12.32
N LYS A 232 13.89 6.68 -12.07
CA LYS A 232 12.60 6.16 -12.54
C LYS A 232 11.42 6.55 -11.64
N ASN A 233 11.68 6.93 -10.38
CA ASN A 233 10.66 7.15 -9.36
C ASN A 233 11.00 8.36 -8.46
N PRO A 234 11.07 9.59 -9.00
CA PRO A 234 11.59 10.76 -8.27
C PRO A 234 10.71 11.25 -7.10
N GLY A 235 9.49 10.73 -6.96
CA GLY A 235 8.57 11.09 -5.87
C GLY A 235 8.50 10.08 -4.74
N GLU A 236 9.27 8.99 -4.81
CA GLU A 236 9.18 7.90 -3.83
C GLU A 236 10.11 8.14 -2.63
N ALA A 237 9.50 8.51 -1.51
CA ALA A 237 10.19 8.84 -0.27
C ALA A 237 11.03 7.68 0.28
N ARG A 238 10.62 6.42 0.09
CA ARG A 238 11.38 5.25 0.57
C ARG A 238 12.74 5.16 -0.11
N ILE A 239 12.86 5.52 -1.38
CA ILE A 239 14.14 5.49 -2.09
C ILE A 239 15.10 6.51 -1.48
N TYR A 240 14.64 7.76 -1.26
CA TYR A 240 15.43 8.79 -0.61
C TYR A 240 15.90 8.38 0.79
N TYR A 241 15.01 7.78 1.60
CA TYR A 241 15.40 7.27 2.92
C TYR A 241 16.51 6.21 2.83
N ASN A 242 16.40 5.27 1.90
CA ASN A 242 17.42 4.24 1.70
C ASN A 242 18.74 4.81 1.16
N ILE A 243 18.71 5.82 0.28
CA ILE A 243 19.92 6.56 -0.14
C ILE A 243 20.59 7.19 1.07
N GLY A 244 19.80 7.84 1.95
CA GLY A 244 20.29 8.41 3.19
C GLY A 244 20.98 7.37 4.07
N ARG A 245 20.36 6.22 4.27
CA ARG A 245 20.90 5.13 5.09
C ARG A 245 22.20 4.56 4.53
N VAL A 246 22.24 4.29 3.22
CA VAL A 246 23.45 3.79 2.55
C VAL A 246 24.59 4.82 2.63
N ALA A 247 24.29 6.10 2.46
CA ALA A 247 25.28 7.15 2.58
C ALA A 247 25.83 7.26 4.01
N SER A 248 24.97 7.23 5.05
CA SER A 248 25.41 7.19 6.44
C SER A 248 26.30 5.97 6.75
N LEU A 249 25.88 4.77 6.33
CA LEU A 249 26.67 3.53 6.53
C LEU A 249 28.00 3.53 5.76
N SER A 250 28.02 4.13 4.58
CA SER A 250 29.24 4.31 3.80
C SER A 250 30.20 5.26 4.51
N ALA A 251 29.69 6.35 5.10
CA ALA A 251 30.49 7.34 5.81
C ALA A 251 31.24 6.75 7.02
N GLU A 252 30.64 5.79 7.73
CA GLU A 252 31.30 5.09 8.86
C GLU A 252 32.60 4.38 8.46
N ASN A 253 32.72 3.96 7.20
CA ASN A 253 33.87 3.20 6.70
C ASN A 253 34.91 4.09 5.98
N ILE A 254 34.73 5.41 5.98
CA ILE A 254 35.64 6.36 5.35
C ILE A 254 36.52 7.03 6.41
N ALA A 255 37.83 6.81 6.32
CA ALA A 255 38.81 7.39 7.25
C ALA A 255 39.20 8.84 6.89
N GLU A 256 39.05 9.23 5.63
CA GLU A 256 39.35 10.59 5.17
C GLU A 256 38.20 11.55 5.53
N ASP A 257 38.47 12.50 6.42
CA ASP A 257 37.48 13.45 6.98
C ASP A 257 36.63 14.15 5.90
N ASP A 258 37.27 14.67 4.85
CA ASP A 258 36.55 15.37 3.76
C ASP A 258 35.60 14.45 2.99
N LYS A 259 36.02 13.19 2.73
CA LYS A 259 35.18 12.21 2.04
C LYS A 259 34.05 11.70 2.95
N GLN A 260 34.32 11.55 4.25
CA GLN A 260 33.31 11.17 5.24
C GLN A 260 32.23 12.26 5.32
N LYS A 261 32.64 13.53 5.44
CA LYS A 261 31.74 14.68 5.45
C LYS A 261 30.93 14.83 4.17
N ALA A 262 31.55 14.62 3.00
CA ALA A 262 30.82 14.64 1.73
C ALA A 262 29.72 13.57 1.69
N LYS A 263 29.99 12.38 2.25
CA LYS A 263 29.01 11.30 2.32
C LYS A 263 27.88 11.56 3.32
N LEU A 264 28.19 12.18 4.46
CA LEU A 264 27.17 12.63 5.41
C LEU A 264 26.31 13.75 4.85
N LEU A 265 26.87 14.63 4.02
CA LEU A 265 26.09 15.64 3.30
C LEU A 265 25.12 15.00 2.30
N GLU A 266 25.54 13.98 1.55
CA GLU A 266 24.64 13.20 0.69
C GLU A 266 23.50 12.56 1.51
N ALA A 267 23.83 11.99 2.67
CA ALA A 267 22.83 11.42 3.57
C ALA A 267 21.82 12.47 4.04
N LYS A 268 22.31 13.63 4.46
CA LYS A 268 21.49 14.78 4.88
C LYS A 268 20.51 15.20 3.79
N VAL A 269 21.00 15.45 2.58
CA VAL A 269 20.16 15.86 1.44
C VAL A 269 19.09 14.81 1.16
N ALA A 270 19.43 13.52 1.24
CA ALA A 270 18.47 12.44 1.01
C ALA A 270 17.35 12.43 2.07
N TYR A 271 17.67 12.54 3.36
CA TYR A 271 16.65 12.61 4.41
C TYR A 271 15.80 13.89 4.33
N GLU A 272 16.39 15.03 3.97
CA GLU A 272 15.63 16.27 3.73
C GLU A 272 14.63 16.13 2.57
N ASN A 273 14.97 15.36 1.52
CA ASN A 273 14.03 15.05 0.45
C ASN A 273 12.83 14.22 0.96
N VAL A 274 13.03 13.27 1.88
CA VAL A 274 11.93 12.53 2.51
C VAL A 274 10.96 13.50 3.20
N LEU A 275 11.49 14.41 4.01
CA LEU A 275 10.69 15.40 4.72
C LEU A 275 9.99 16.37 3.75
N ARG A 276 10.64 16.77 2.66
CA ARG A 276 10.03 17.61 1.63
C ARG A 276 8.89 16.91 0.91
N ILE A 277 9.02 15.61 0.65
CA ILE A 277 7.93 14.84 0.05
C ILE A 277 6.76 14.75 1.04
N ALA A 278 7.05 14.55 2.33
CA ALA A 278 6.03 14.50 3.39
C ALA A 278 5.20 15.78 3.54
N THR A 279 5.68 16.95 3.09
CA THR A 279 4.89 18.20 3.12
C THR A 279 3.87 18.29 1.98
N VAL A 280 4.08 17.55 0.88
CA VAL A 280 3.24 17.60 -0.32
C VAL A 280 2.40 16.33 -0.47
N GLN A 281 2.85 15.21 0.10
CA GLN A 281 2.24 13.90 -0.03
C GLN A 281 2.13 13.23 1.33
N ARG A 282 1.03 12.51 1.56
CA ARG A 282 0.88 11.68 2.76
C ARG A 282 1.76 10.44 2.60
N ILE A 283 2.80 10.34 3.41
CA ILE A 283 3.69 9.17 3.51
C ILE A 283 3.63 8.59 4.92
N ASP A 284 4.24 7.42 5.11
CA ASP A 284 4.28 6.75 6.40
C ASP A 284 4.97 7.60 7.49
N SER A 285 4.26 7.85 8.59
CA SER A 285 4.75 8.60 9.75
C SER A 285 6.00 7.98 10.38
N ALA A 286 6.15 6.66 10.31
CA ALA A 286 7.36 5.98 10.80
C ALA A 286 8.60 6.39 9.99
N LEU A 287 8.46 6.45 8.66
CA LEU A 287 9.51 6.88 7.75
C LEU A 287 9.93 8.35 8.00
N VAL A 288 8.96 9.22 8.27
CA VAL A 288 9.21 10.63 8.64
C VAL A 288 9.94 10.71 9.98
N SER A 289 9.49 9.95 10.98
CA SER A 289 10.12 9.88 12.30
C SER A 289 11.57 9.42 12.22
N LEU A 290 11.84 8.34 11.47
CA LEU A 290 13.19 7.83 11.24
C LEU A 290 14.09 8.85 10.52
N SER A 291 13.55 9.59 9.55
CA SER A 291 14.30 10.60 8.80
C SER A 291 14.71 11.79 9.67
N TYR A 292 13.81 12.26 10.55
CA TYR A 292 14.18 13.28 11.53
C TYR A 292 15.28 12.78 12.48
N VAL A 293 15.16 11.58 13.04
CA VAL A 293 16.21 11.06 13.94
C VAL A 293 17.54 10.90 13.24
N ALA A 294 17.56 10.42 11.99
CA ALA A 294 18.79 10.30 11.21
C ALA A 294 19.43 11.66 10.93
N LEU A 295 18.63 12.69 10.60
CA LEU A 295 19.13 14.06 10.46
C LEU A 295 19.69 14.58 11.78
N GLY A 296 18.99 14.37 12.90
CA GLY A 296 19.45 14.78 14.23
C GLY A 296 20.85 14.24 14.53
N LYS A 297 21.11 12.97 14.23
CA LYS A 297 22.43 12.34 14.41
C LYS A 297 23.50 12.98 13.53
N ILE A 298 23.17 13.31 12.28
CA ILE A 298 24.10 14.00 11.38
C ILE A 298 24.45 15.38 11.94
N TYR A 299 23.47 16.13 12.43
CA TYR A 299 23.71 17.43 13.05
C TYR A 299 24.51 17.33 14.37
N GLU A 300 24.27 16.30 15.19
CA GLU A 300 25.12 16.01 16.36
C GLU A 300 26.57 15.73 15.94
N TYR A 301 26.80 14.97 14.86
CA TYR A 301 28.14 14.70 14.35
C TYR A 301 28.88 16.00 13.96
N TYR A 302 28.16 17.01 13.44
CA TYR A 302 28.71 18.34 13.14
C TYR A 302 28.76 19.29 14.34
N ASN A 303 28.47 18.82 15.56
CA ASN A 303 28.35 19.62 16.79
C ASN A 303 27.28 20.72 16.72
N GLU A 304 26.29 20.61 15.84
CA GLU A 304 25.16 21.53 15.73
C GLU A 304 24.03 21.13 16.69
N ASN A 305 24.38 20.99 17.98
CA ASN A 305 23.52 20.37 18.99
C ASN A 305 22.17 21.09 19.20
N SER A 306 22.14 22.42 19.10
CA SER A 306 20.89 23.19 19.18
C SER A 306 19.94 22.88 18.02
N TYR A 307 20.48 22.68 16.82
CA TYR A 307 19.68 22.33 15.64
C TYR A 307 19.22 20.87 15.72
N ALA A 308 20.11 19.96 16.12
CA ALA A 308 19.79 18.57 16.38
C ALA A 308 18.65 18.42 17.41
N LEU A 309 18.66 19.22 18.48
CA LEU A 309 17.59 19.25 19.48
C LEU A 309 16.22 19.57 18.86
N GLY A 310 16.14 20.61 18.03
CA GLY A 310 14.90 20.99 17.34
C GLY A 310 14.40 19.89 16.39
N ILE A 311 15.32 19.18 15.75
CA ILE A 311 14.99 18.02 14.90
C ILE A 311 14.43 16.85 15.71
N TYR A 312 15.06 16.51 16.85
CA TYR A 312 14.53 15.45 17.72
C TYR A 312 13.17 15.82 18.31
N GLU A 313 12.93 17.09 18.61
CA GLU A 313 11.60 17.55 19.00
C GLU A 313 10.57 17.39 17.89
N ALA A 314 10.94 17.62 16.63
CA ALA A 314 10.07 17.35 15.49
C ALA A 314 9.74 15.85 15.37
N ALA A 315 10.72 14.96 15.59
CA ALA A 315 10.47 13.52 15.63
C ALA A 315 9.53 13.12 16.78
N ILE A 316 9.71 13.69 17.97
CA ILE A 316 8.87 13.42 19.15
C ILE A 316 7.43 13.90 18.92
N LYS A 317 7.22 15.03 18.24
CA LYS A 317 5.88 15.56 17.91
C LYS A 317 5.06 14.63 17.02
N ILE A 318 5.69 13.74 16.25
CA ILE A 318 4.99 12.72 15.46
C ILE A 318 4.31 11.68 16.36
N GLY A 319 4.86 11.45 17.56
CA GLY A 319 4.38 10.46 18.52
C GLY A 319 5.00 9.08 18.37
N ASP A 320 4.61 8.16 19.26
CA ASP A 320 5.07 6.76 19.27
C ASP A 320 4.35 5.93 18.20
N VAL A 321 4.81 6.10 16.95
CA VAL A 321 4.28 5.37 15.80
C VAL A 321 5.00 4.03 15.63
N PRO A 322 4.29 2.92 15.32
CA PRO A 322 4.92 1.63 15.07
C PRO A 322 6.00 1.72 13.98
N GLY A 323 7.19 1.19 14.26
CA GLY A 323 8.35 1.27 13.34
C GLY A 323 9.04 2.64 13.28
N GLY A 324 8.56 3.64 14.02
CA GLY A 324 9.19 4.95 14.16
C GLY A 324 10.34 4.98 15.16
N ALA A 325 10.93 6.16 15.34
CA ALA A 325 12.12 6.38 16.16
C ALA A 325 11.85 7.23 17.42
N PHE A 326 10.63 7.16 17.97
CA PHE A 326 10.21 7.99 19.11
C PHE A 326 11.12 7.83 20.33
N ASN A 327 11.33 6.60 20.79
CA ASN A 327 12.17 6.32 21.95
C ASN A 327 13.62 6.78 21.76
N GLU A 328 14.13 6.64 20.54
CA GLU A 328 15.47 7.11 20.19
C GLU A 328 15.56 8.64 20.21
N ALA A 329 14.56 9.34 19.68
CA ALA A 329 14.49 10.79 19.72
C ALA A 329 14.41 11.33 21.16
N VAL A 330 13.60 10.69 22.02
CA VAL A 330 13.50 11.05 23.46
C VAL A 330 14.85 10.84 24.15
N ALA A 331 15.51 9.71 23.89
CA ALA A 331 16.83 9.42 24.45
C ALA A 331 17.88 10.44 23.98
N ALA A 332 17.91 10.76 22.69
CA ALA A 332 18.86 11.72 22.11
C ALA A 332 18.64 13.14 22.67
N LYS A 333 17.38 13.61 22.73
CA LYS A 333 17.00 14.86 23.39
C LYS A 333 17.49 14.90 24.84
N GLY A 334 17.23 13.82 25.59
CA GLY A 334 17.66 13.70 26.98
C GLY A 334 19.18 13.77 27.17
N ARG A 335 19.96 13.21 26.23
CA ARG A 335 21.43 13.34 26.23
C ARG A 335 21.88 14.77 25.93
N LEU A 336 21.32 15.41 24.90
CA LEU A 336 21.73 16.74 24.49
C LEU A 336 21.43 17.81 25.54
N ILE A 337 20.30 17.70 26.26
CA ILE A 337 19.95 18.64 27.34
C ILE A 337 20.88 18.47 28.56
N LYS A 338 21.37 17.25 28.82
CA LYS A 338 22.31 17.01 29.93
C LYS A 338 23.74 17.48 29.65
N ASN A 339 24.08 17.65 28.38
CA ASN A 339 25.42 18.02 27.92
C ASN A 339 25.54 19.53 27.58
N GLN A 340 24.50 20.32 27.84
CA GLN A 340 24.50 21.79 27.76
C GLN A 340 24.83 22.40 29.13
#